data_AF-A0A1E3BTQ9-F1
#
_entry.id   AF-A0A1E3BTQ9-F1
#
_cell.length_a   1.000
_cell.length_b   1.000
_cell.length_c   1.000
_cell.angle_alpha   90.00
_cell.angle_beta   90.00
_cell.angle_gamma   90.00
#
_symmetry.space_group_name_H-M   'P 1'
#
loop_
_entity.id
_entity.type
_entity.pdbx_description
1 polymer ?
#
loop_
_entity_poly.entity_id
_entity_poly.type
_entity_poly.pdbx_seq_one_letter_code
_entity_poly.pdbx_strand_id
1 'polypeptide(L)'
;MPLTYVTAYEALVERLEITRGEKAALLIINGAGGVGAVASQIARTVLDLPYVITTASRPETTEFTKQMGATHVVNHRDDIPAQIAKLDLDVPLKYIFITSSTDQYMSTCGKLCAPFGKLGSIVQGQANMYGTDFMFKSMSFI
;
A
#
# COMPACT_ATOMS: atom_id res chain seq x y z
N MET A 1 15.42 -15.26 -5.21
CA MET A 1 14.70 -13.97 -5.35
C MET A 1 15.38 -12.87 -4.51
N PRO A 2 16.61 -12.43 -4.85
CA PRO A 2 17.28 -11.40 -4.04
C PRO A 2 16.70 -10.00 -4.29
N LEU A 3 16.47 -9.61 -5.55
CA LEU A 3 16.13 -8.22 -5.89
C LEU A 3 14.74 -7.78 -5.38
N THR A 4 13.68 -8.57 -5.62
CA THR A 4 12.31 -8.22 -5.19
C THR A 4 12.18 -8.13 -3.69
N TYR A 5 12.93 -8.96 -2.95
CA TYR A 5 12.99 -8.90 -1.49
C TYR A 5 13.69 -7.62 -1.02
N VAL A 6 14.87 -7.30 -1.56
CA VAL A 6 15.60 -6.07 -1.18
C VAL A 6 14.75 -4.84 -1.48
N THR A 7 14.16 -4.73 -2.68
CA THR A 7 13.29 -3.60 -3.01
C THR A 7 12.09 -3.46 -2.08
N ALA A 8 11.41 -4.57 -1.76
CA ALA A 8 10.27 -4.54 -0.83
C ALA A 8 10.70 -4.17 0.59
N TYR A 9 11.83 -4.73 1.06
CA TYR A 9 12.34 -4.50 2.40
C TYR A 9 12.80 -3.04 2.57
N GLU A 10 13.63 -2.52 1.67
CA GLU A 10 14.08 -1.13 1.72
C GLU A 10 12.89 -0.17 1.63
N ALA A 11 11.91 -0.45 0.76
CA ALA A 11 10.72 0.40 0.65
C ALA A 11 9.88 0.42 1.93
N LEU A 12 9.59 -0.74 2.53
CA LEU A 12 8.72 -0.80 3.72
C LEU A 12 9.45 -0.40 5.01
N VAL A 13 10.68 -0.87 5.19
CA VAL A 13 11.41 -0.74 6.46
C VAL A 13 12.28 0.51 6.50
N GLU A 14 12.99 0.82 5.42
CA GLU A 14 13.95 1.94 5.44
C GLU A 14 13.34 3.25 4.95
N ARG A 15 12.48 3.19 3.92
CA ARG A 15 11.87 4.39 3.31
C ARG A 15 10.57 4.77 4.00
N LEU A 16 9.62 3.84 4.09
CA LEU A 16 8.37 4.07 4.80
C LEU A 16 8.57 4.08 6.32
N GLU A 17 9.68 3.51 6.82
CA GLU A 17 10.01 3.45 8.25
C GLU A 17 8.88 2.84 9.08
N ILE A 18 8.26 1.79 8.54
CA ILE A 18 7.19 1.07 9.24
C ILE A 18 7.80 0.36 10.45
N THR A 19 7.25 0.61 11.63
CA THR A 19 7.74 -0.06 12.84
C THR A 19 7.04 -1.40 13.00
N ARG A 20 7.78 -2.41 13.46
CA ARG A 20 7.21 -3.73 13.75
C ARG A 20 6.13 -3.63 14.83
N GLY A 21 4.96 -4.23 14.60
CA GLY A 21 3.82 -4.24 15.51
C GLY A 21 3.07 -2.90 15.58
N GLU A 22 3.34 -1.98 14.64
CA GLU A 22 2.64 -0.71 14.58
C GLU A 22 1.14 -0.91 14.29
N LYS A 23 0.30 -0.20 15.04
CA LYS A 23 -1.15 -0.20 14.85
C LYS A 23 -1.54 0.72 13.68
N ALA A 24 -1.18 0.29 12.48
CA ALA A 24 -1.46 0.98 11.24
C ALA A 24 -1.80 -0.01 10.13
N ALA A 25 -2.56 0.45 9.15
CA ALA A 25 -2.80 -0.30 7.92
C ALA A 25 -1.82 0.11 6.82
N LEU A 26 -1.50 -0.85 5.95
CA LEU A 26 -0.72 -0.68 4.72
C LEU A 26 -1.58 -1.07 3.52
N LEU A 27 -1.66 -0.20 2.51
CA LEU A 27 -2.23 -0.52 1.20
C LEU A 27 -1.12 -0.73 0.17
N ILE A 28 -1.07 -1.91 -0.44
CA ILE A 28 -0.15 -2.24 -1.52
C ILE A 28 -0.92 -2.28 -2.84
N ILE A 29 -0.62 -1.34 -3.74
CA ILE A 29 -1.15 -1.37 -5.10
C ILE A 29 -0.39 -2.41 -5.91
N ASN A 30 -1.15 -3.29 -6.59
CA ASN A 30 -0.66 -4.43 -7.37
C ASN A 30 0.05 -5.49 -6.52
N GLY A 31 -0.66 -6.02 -5.52
CA GLY A 31 -0.14 -7.02 -4.58
C GLY A 31 0.21 -8.37 -5.20
N ALA A 32 -0.40 -8.72 -6.33
CA ALA A 32 -0.08 -9.96 -7.04
C ALA A 32 1.19 -9.87 -7.92
N GLY A 33 1.82 -8.69 -8.01
CA GLY A 33 3.09 -8.52 -8.70
C GLY A 33 4.29 -9.05 -7.90
N GLY A 34 5.46 -9.15 -8.55
CA GLY A 34 6.67 -9.72 -7.92
C GLY A 34 7.10 -8.99 -6.64
N VAL A 35 7.14 -7.66 -6.64
CA VAL A 35 7.49 -6.87 -5.43
C VAL A 35 6.31 -6.79 -4.47
N GLY A 36 5.07 -6.58 -4.98
CA GLY A 36 3.87 -6.49 -4.14
C GLY A 36 3.61 -7.74 -3.30
N ALA A 37 3.88 -8.92 -3.86
CA ALA A 37 3.71 -10.19 -3.16
C ALA A 37 4.72 -10.35 -2.02
N VAL A 38 5.99 -10.00 -2.27
CA VAL A 38 7.03 -10.05 -1.23
C VAL A 38 6.82 -8.98 -0.17
N ALA A 39 6.40 -7.77 -0.58
CA ALA A 39 6.02 -6.69 0.34
C ALA A 39 4.86 -7.11 1.26
N SER A 40 3.86 -7.83 0.74
CA SER A 40 2.75 -8.35 1.55
C SER A 40 3.22 -9.34 2.61
N GLN A 41 4.17 -10.22 2.24
CA GLN A 41 4.76 -11.17 3.17
C GLN A 41 5.56 -10.46 4.27
N ILE A 42 6.43 -9.51 3.90
CA ILE A 42 7.22 -8.72 4.85
C ILE A 42 6.30 -7.94 5.79
N ALA A 43 5.30 -7.25 5.25
CA ALA A 43 4.33 -6.47 6.03
C ALA A 43 3.59 -7.33 7.06
N ARG A 44 3.16 -8.54 6.67
CA ARG A 44 2.41 -9.43 7.57
C ARG A 44 3.27 -10.20 8.55
N THR A 45 4.43 -10.70 8.11
CA THR A 45 5.23 -11.67 8.91
C THR A 45 6.39 -11.03 9.65
N VAL A 46 7.06 -10.03 9.05
CA VAL A 46 8.25 -9.38 9.63
C VAL A 46 7.83 -8.15 10.42
N LEU A 47 7.00 -7.29 9.81
CA LEU A 47 6.52 -6.06 10.42
C LEU A 47 5.27 -6.27 11.28
N ASP A 48 4.64 -7.43 11.22
CA ASP A 48 3.46 -7.79 12.02
C ASP A 48 2.36 -6.72 12.00
N LEU A 49 2.07 -6.19 10.81
CA LEU A 49 0.98 -5.23 10.66
C LEU A 49 -0.37 -5.94 10.78
N PRO A 50 -1.35 -5.33 11.49
CA PRO A 50 -2.68 -5.90 11.66
C PRO A 50 -3.47 -5.92 10.34
N TYR A 51 -3.25 -4.92 9.46
CA TYR A 51 -3.94 -4.80 8.18
C TYR A 51 -2.97 -4.58 7.04
N VAL A 52 -2.84 -5.61 6.20
CA VAL A 52 -2.16 -5.56 4.91
C VAL A 52 -3.23 -5.68 3.83
N ILE A 53 -3.54 -4.58 3.17
CA ILE A 53 -4.55 -4.48 2.12
C ILE A 53 -3.84 -4.48 0.79
N THR A 54 -4.29 -5.29 -0.16
CA THR A 54 -3.68 -5.35 -1.49
C THR A 54 -4.71 -5.11 -2.57
N THR A 55 -4.26 -4.67 -3.76
CA THR A 55 -5.15 -4.60 -4.92
C THR A 55 -4.93 -5.75 -5.89
N ALA A 56 -6.03 -6.38 -6.33
CA ALA A 56 -6.06 -7.43 -7.35
C ALA A 56 -7.45 -7.48 -7.99
N SER A 57 -7.54 -7.89 -9.26
CA SER A 57 -8.80 -7.80 -10.03
C SER A 57 -9.32 -9.14 -10.56
N ARG A 58 -8.51 -10.20 -10.51
CA ARG A 58 -8.87 -11.52 -11.02
C ARG A 58 -8.87 -12.54 -9.88
N PRO A 59 -9.78 -13.54 -9.88
CA PRO A 59 -9.89 -14.51 -8.79
C PRO A 59 -8.55 -15.18 -8.43
N GLU A 60 -7.75 -15.55 -9.43
CA GLU A 60 -6.44 -16.16 -9.21
C GLU A 60 -5.45 -15.19 -8.55
N THR A 61 -5.47 -13.92 -8.93
CA THR A 61 -4.59 -12.90 -8.32
C THR A 61 -5.03 -12.52 -6.91
N THR A 62 -6.34 -12.54 -6.65
CA THR A 62 -6.92 -12.29 -5.34
C THR A 62 -6.57 -13.41 -4.36
N GLU A 63 -6.67 -14.66 -4.80
CA GLU A 63 -6.29 -15.80 -3.98
C GLU A 63 -4.78 -15.82 -3.72
N PHE A 64 -3.98 -15.58 -4.76
CA PHE A 64 -2.53 -15.51 -4.65
C PHE A 64 -2.07 -14.45 -3.63
N THR A 65 -2.57 -13.21 -3.72
CA THR A 65 -2.14 -12.14 -2.81
C THR A 65 -2.53 -12.40 -1.35
N LYS A 66 -3.67 -13.07 -1.10
CA LYS A 66 -4.05 -13.54 0.26
C LYS A 66 -3.06 -14.55 0.80
N GLN A 67 -2.68 -15.54 0.00
CA GLN A 67 -1.66 -16.52 0.38
C GLN A 67 -0.31 -15.87 0.68
N MET A 68 -0.01 -14.75 0.03
CA MET A 68 1.20 -13.95 0.28
C MET A 68 1.08 -13.01 1.49
N GLY A 69 0.03 -13.11 2.30
CA GLY A 69 -0.10 -12.37 3.56
C GLY A 69 -1.01 -11.15 3.51
N ALA A 70 -1.73 -10.91 2.41
CA ALA A 70 -2.78 -9.89 2.38
C ALA A 70 -3.93 -10.30 3.31
N THR A 71 -4.25 -9.43 4.26
CA THR A 71 -5.44 -9.56 5.13
C THR A 71 -6.73 -9.28 4.37
N HIS A 72 -6.68 -8.31 3.46
CA HIS A 72 -7.80 -7.86 2.67
C HIS A 72 -7.35 -7.62 1.23
N VAL A 73 -8.28 -7.81 0.29
CA VAL A 73 -8.03 -7.57 -1.12
C VAL A 73 -9.16 -6.72 -1.68
N VAL A 74 -8.79 -5.64 -2.36
CA VAL A 74 -9.74 -4.74 -3.03
C VAL A 74 -9.49 -4.77 -4.54
N ASN A 75 -10.55 -4.60 -5.32
CA ASN A 75 -10.45 -4.56 -6.76
C ASN A 75 -10.09 -3.16 -7.24
N HIS A 76 -8.92 -3.01 -7.87
CA HIS A 76 -8.47 -1.73 -8.41
C HIS A 76 -9.24 -1.27 -9.67
N ARG A 77 -10.10 -2.13 -10.24
CA ARG A 77 -11.01 -1.76 -11.33
C ARG A 77 -12.27 -1.06 -10.84
N ASP A 78 -12.56 -1.19 -9.55
CA ASP A 78 -13.72 -0.59 -8.88
C ASP A 78 -13.26 0.57 -7.98
N ASP A 79 -14.21 1.22 -7.31
CA ASP A 79 -13.92 2.32 -6.37
C ASP A 79 -13.14 1.80 -5.14
N ILE A 80 -11.82 2.03 -5.13
CA ILE A 80 -10.94 1.63 -4.03
C ILE A 80 -11.32 2.35 -2.72
N PRO A 81 -11.51 3.68 -2.68
CA PRO A 81 -12.01 4.38 -1.49
C PRO A 81 -13.25 3.77 -0.86
N ALA A 82 -14.28 3.48 -1.66
CA ALA A 82 -15.51 2.88 -1.16
C ALA A 82 -15.30 1.47 -0.61
N GLN A 83 -14.40 0.68 -1.22
CA GLN A 83 -14.07 -0.66 -0.72
C GLN A 83 -13.31 -0.61 0.60
N ILE A 84 -12.33 0.28 0.74
CA ILE A 84 -11.55 0.42 1.99
C ILE A 84 -12.45 0.95 3.12
N ALA A 85 -13.34 1.90 2.84
CA ALA A 85 -14.30 2.37 3.83
C ALA A 85 -15.19 1.25 4.39
N LYS A 86 -15.55 0.25 3.56
CA LYS A 86 -16.34 -0.91 4.00
C LYS A 86 -15.57 -1.90 4.86
N LEU A 87 -14.23 -1.83 4.89
CA LEU A 87 -13.41 -2.71 5.73
C LEU A 87 -13.48 -2.33 7.21
N ASP A 88 -13.95 -1.11 7.52
CA ASP A 88 -14.13 -0.61 8.89
C ASP A 88 -12.90 -0.85 9.78
N LEU A 89 -11.74 -0.38 9.30
CA LEU A 89 -10.46 -0.58 9.96
C LEU A 89 -10.45 0.18 11.30
N ASP A 90 -10.01 -0.49 12.37
CA ASP A 90 -9.84 0.12 13.70
C ASP A 90 -8.53 0.91 13.86
N VAL A 91 -7.70 0.93 12.82
CA VAL A 91 -6.41 1.63 12.74
C VAL A 91 -6.33 2.52 11.49
N PRO A 92 -5.52 3.60 11.52
CA PRO A 92 -5.38 4.47 10.37
C PRO A 92 -4.63 3.80 9.21
N LEU A 93 -5.07 4.07 7.98
CA LEU A 93 -4.31 3.77 6.76
C LEU A 93 -3.17 4.77 6.59
N LYS A 94 -2.06 4.51 7.30
CA LYS A 94 -0.90 5.40 7.37
C LYS A 94 0.08 5.18 6.22
N TYR A 95 0.11 3.96 5.65
CA TYR A 95 1.08 3.59 4.64
C TYR A 95 0.43 3.17 3.34
N ILE A 96 0.98 3.65 2.23
CA ILE A 96 0.60 3.22 0.89
C ILE A 96 1.87 2.89 0.12
N PHE A 97 1.89 1.74 -0.56
CA PHE A 97 3.01 1.32 -1.38
C PHE A 97 2.55 1.01 -2.80
N ILE A 98 3.09 1.74 -3.78
CA ILE A 98 2.73 1.62 -5.18
C ILE A 98 3.81 0.86 -5.95
N THR A 99 3.39 -0.25 -6.56
CA THR A 99 4.26 -1.05 -7.45
C THR A 99 3.86 -0.98 -8.93
N SER A 100 2.85 -0.17 -9.28
CA SER A 100 2.39 0.03 -10.66
C SER A 100 1.67 1.36 -10.84
N SER A 101 1.96 2.07 -11.94
CA SER A 101 1.21 3.24 -12.45
C SER A 101 0.91 4.33 -11.41
N THR A 102 1.94 4.93 -10.81
CA THR A 102 1.80 5.90 -9.71
C THR A 102 0.85 7.04 -10.00
N ASP A 103 0.92 7.64 -11.18
CA ASP A 103 0.12 8.80 -11.58
C ASP A 103 -1.39 8.54 -11.45
N GLN A 104 -1.81 7.33 -11.79
CA GLN A 104 -3.21 6.92 -11.72
C GLN A 104 -3.74 6.88 -10.28
N TYR A 105 -2.89 6.52 -9.32
CA TYR A 105 -3.32 6.26 -7.95
C TYR A 105 -3.09 7.44 -7.02
N MET A 106 -2.33 8.47 -7.40
CA MET A 106 -2.02 9.63 -6.55
C MET A 106 -3.27 10.24 -5.89
N SER A 107 -4.28 10.64 -6.66
CA SER A 107 -5.49 11.27 -6.09
C SER A 107 -6.24 10.32 -5.13
N THR A 108 -6.35 9.05 -5.51
CA THR A 108 -6.98 8.01 -4.69
C THR A 108 -6.23 7.80 -3.38
N CYS A 109 -4.91 7.72 -3.43
CA CYS A 109 -4.05 7.56 -2.27
C CYS A 109 -4.11 8.77 -1.34
N GLY A 110 -4.16 9.99 -1.87
CA GLY A 110 -4.32 11.20 -1.07
C GLY A 110 -5.62 11.20 -0.26
N LYS A 111 -6.73 10.78 -0.86
CA LYS A 111 -8.03 10.65 -0.17
C LYS A 111 -8.02 9.59 0.92
N LEU A 112 -7.38 8.46 0.64
CA LEU A 112 -7.38 7.28 1.51
C LEU A 112 -6.41 7.38 2.69
N CYS A 113 -5.25 7.98 2.48
CA CYS A 113 -4.22 8.00 3.50
C CYS A 113 -4.63 8.91 4.66
N ALA A 114 -4.28 8.48 5.87
CA ALA A 114 -4.44 9.28 7.07
C ALA A 114 -3.50 10.51 7.05
N PRO A 115 -3.82 11.58 7.81
CA PRO A 115 -2.89 12.68 8.04
C PRO A 115 -1.51 12.19 8.50
N PHE A 116 -0.45 12.82 7.99
CA PHE A 116 0.96 12.46 8.20
C PHE A 116 1.34 11.05 7.72
N GLY A 117 0.52 10.47 6.85
CA GLY A 117 0.82 9.20 6.21
C GLY A 117 1.92 9.30 5.17
N LYS A 118 2.46 8.13 4.80
CA LYS A 118 3.57 7.99 3.87
C LYS A 118 3.17 7.15 2.67
N LEU A 119 3.52 7.62 1.48
CA LEU A 119 3.34 6.91 0.22
C LEU A 119 4.71 6.61 -0.39
N GLY A 120 5.00 5.34 -0.61
CA GLY A 120 6.23 4.89 -1.29
C GLY A 120 5.93 4.40 -2.70
N SER A 121 6.76 4.76 -3.67
CA SER A 121 6.63 4.30 -5.06
C SER A 121 7.94 3.79 -5.62
N ILE A 122 7.91 2.63 -6.31
CA ILE A 122 9.09 2.09 -7.03
C ILE A 122 8.98 2.25 -8.55
N VAL A 123 7.91 2.85 -9.04
CA VAL A 123 7.73 3.13 -10.47
C VAL A 123 7.76 4.63 -10.71
N GLN A 124 8.23 5.02 -11.90
CA GLN A 124 8.27 6.43 -12.30
C GLN A 124 6.85 6.98 -12.47
N GLY A 125 6.69 8.25 -12.14
CA GLY A 125 5.44 8.97 -12.27
C GLY A 125 5.63 10.48 -12.09
N GLN A 126 4.71 11.27 -12.63
CA GLN A 126 4.55 12.68 -12.33
C GLN A 126 3.40 12.90 -11.36
N ALA A 127 3.74 13.34 -10.15
CA ALA A 127 2.78 13.58 -9.08
C ALA A 127 2.66 15.09 -8.78
N ASN A 128 1.49 15.69 -9.05
CA ASN A 128 1.19 17.03 -8.56
C ASN A 128 0.61 16.95 -7.14
N MET A 129 1.37 17.44 -6.15
CA MET A 129 1.00 17.38 -4.74
C MET A 129 0.47 18.71 -4.20
N TYR A 130 0.68 19.82 -4.91
CA TYR A 130 0.28 21.14 -4.43
C TYR A 130 -1.23 21.35 -4.58
N GLY A 131 -1.89 21.81 -3.52
CA GLY A 131 -3.35 22.02 -3.49
C GLY A 131 -4.17 20.73 -3.52
N THR A 132 -3.55 19.56 -3.30
CA THR A 132 -4.25 18.26 -3.20
C THR A 132 -4.28 17.77 -1.75
N ASP A 133 -4.96 16.64 -1.51
CA ASP A 133 -5.00 15.97 -0.20
C ASP A 133 -3.61 15.73 0.39
N PHE A 134 -2.57 15.55 -0.43
CA PHE A 134 -1.19 15.40 0.05
C PHE A 134 -0.73 16.61 0.87
N MET A 135 -1.01 17.82 0.36
CA MET A 135 -0.69 19.06 1.05
C MET A 135 -1.56 19.23 2.29
N PHE A 136 -2.88 19.06 2.17
CA PHE A 136 -3.81 19.25 3.28
C PHE A 136 -3.58 18.28 4.43
N LYS A 137 -3.15 17.05 4.14
CA LYS A 137 -2.87 16.00 5.13
C LYS A 137 -1.40 15.91 5.54
N SER A 138 -0.53 16.78 5.02
CA SER A 138 0.92 16.75 5.27
C SER A 138 1.54 15.37 5.04
N MET A 139 1.17 14.74 3.92
CA MET A 139 1.68 13.43 3.54
C MET A 139 3.10 13.51 3.00
N SER A 140 3.87 12.44 3.20
CA SER A 140 5.19 12.28 2.58
C SER A 140 5.12 11.34 1.39
N PHE A 141 5.75 11.73 0.28
CA PHE A 141 5.95 10.89 -0.90
C PHE A 141 7.43 10.49 -0.97
N ILE A 142 7.69 9.19 -1.11
CA ILE A 142 9.02 8.57 -0.96
C ILE A 142 9.36 7.68 -2.15
#